data_AF-A0A6N8SKB3-F1
#
_entry.id   AF-A0A6N8SKB3-F1
#
_cell.length_a   1.000
_cell.length_b   1.000
_cell.length_c   1.000
_cell.angle_alpha   90.00
_cell.angle_beta   90.00
_cell.angle_gamma   90.00
#
_symmetry.space_group_name_H-M   'P 1'
#
loop_
_entity.id
_entity.type
_entity.pdbx_description
1 polymer ?
#
loop_
_entity_poly.entity_id
_entity_poly.type
_entity_poly.pdbx_seq_one_letter_code
_entity_poly.pdbx_strand_id
1 'polypeptide(L)' 'MSTMFQIIALSSIDPFSENRQHEPKLLYPDALKAAQALKSQGKAFRVYTEGAASEEQRRAFVELGVVE' A
#
# COMPACT_ATOMS: atom_id res chain seq x y z
N MET A 1 -4.27 4.86 -19.04
CA MET A 1 -3.75 5.54 -17.84
C MET A 1 -3.34 4.47 -16.85
N SER A 2 -2.12 4.52 -16.34
CA SER A 2 -1.59 3.48 -15.44
C SER A 2 -2.01 3.78 -14.02
N THR A 3 -2.66 2.83 -13.36
CA THR A 3 -2.99 2.93 -11.94
C THR A 3 -1.72 2.84 -11.10
N MET A 4 -1.52 3.82 -10.23
CA MET A 4 -0.38 3.85 -9.31
C MET A 4 -0.84 3.54 -7.89
N PHE A 5 0.02 2.87 -7.15
CA PHE A 5 -0.22 2.41 -5.79
C PHE A 5 0.91 2.92 -4.90
N GLN A 6 0.57 3.45 -3.75
CA GLN A 6 1.53 3.93 -2.77
C GLN A 6 1.31 3.13 -1.49
N ILE A 7 2.34 2.36 -1.10
CA ILE A 7 2.29 1.53 0.10
C ILE A 7 3.00 2.29 1.21
N ILE A 8 2.32 2.51 2.32
CA ILE A 8 2.87 3.25 3.45
C ILE A 8 2.84 2.37 4.68
N ALA A 9 4.01 2.10 5.25
CA ALA A 9 4.12 1.34 6.48
C ALA A 9 3.59 2.17 7.66
N LEU A 10 2.56 1.65 8.33
CA LEU A 10 2.08 2.19 9.59
C LEU A 10 3.05 1.73 10.68
N SER A 11 3.82 2.67 11.20
CA SER A 11 4.72 2.44 12.33
C SER A 11 4.27 3.31 13.49
N SER A 12 4.68 2.98 14.71
CA SER A 12 4.34 3.79 15.90
C SER A 12 4.79 5.26 15.81
N ILE A 13 5.75 5.56 14.92
CA ILE A 13 6.26 6.91 14.66
C ILE A 13 5.40 7.66 13.62
N ASP A 14 4.73 6.94 12.72
CA ASP A 14 3.86 7.50 11.69
C ASP A 14 2.55 6.70 11.62
N PRO A 15 1.66 6.90 12.63
CA PRO A 15 0.41 6.17 12.71
C PRO A 15 -0.63 6.63 11.68
N PHE A 16 -0.43 7.81 11.06
CA PHE A 16 -1.39 8.41 10.15
C PHE A 16 -1.01 8.31 8.67
N SER A 17 0.13 7.69 8.34
CA SER A 17 0.69 7.72 6.97
C SER A 17 0.79 9.16 6.47
N GLU A 18 1.29 10.09 7.30
CA GLU A 18 1.41 11.51 6.94
C GLU A 18 2.65 11.73 6.05
N ASN A 19 3.67 10.89 6.19
CA ASN A 19 4.88 10.97 5.38
C ASN A 19 4.72 10.36 3.97
N ARG A 20 3.69 10.81 3.23
CA ARG A 20 3.40 10.35 1.85
C ARG A 20 4.29 10.97 0.80
N GLN A 21 4.99 12.07 1.13
CA GLN A 21 5.77 12.85 0.17
C GLN A 21 7.04 12.14 -0.30
N HIS A 22 7.55 11.18 0.48
CA HIS A 22 8.78 10.46 0.14
C HIS A 22 8.56 9.02 -0.34
N GLU A 23 7.36 8.47 -0.17
CA GLU A 23 7.09 7.10 -0.58
C GLU A 23 6.86 7.02 -2.10
N PRO A 24 7.58 6.14 -2.82
CA PRO A 24 7.47 6.06 -4.27
C PRO A 24 6.08 5.54 -4.68
N LYS A 25 5.53 6.15 -5.75
CA LYS A 25 4.35 5.62 -6.42
C LYS A 25 4.77 4.42 -7.26
N LEU A 26 4.32 3.24 -6.86
CA LEU A 26 4.67 1.96 -7.47
C LEU A 26 3.53 1.46 -8.37
N LEU A 27 3.88 0.62 -9.34
CA LEU A 27 2.86 -0.13 -10.08
C LEU A 27 2.34 -1.29 -9.23
N TYR A 28 1.19 -1.85 -9.61
CA TYR A 28 0.54 -2.95 -8.90
C TYR A 28 1.49 -4.08 -8.43
N PRO A 29 2.34 -4.69 -9.28
CA PRO A 29 3.21 -5.79 -8.84
C PRO A 29 4.26 -5.37 -7.81
N ASP A 30 4.83 -4.17 -7.93
CA ASP A 30 5.80 -3.64 -6.97
C ASP A 30 5.13 -3.27 -5.65
N ALA A 31 3.96 -2.64 -5.71
CA ALA A 31 3.16 -2.32 -4.55
C ALA A 31 2.72 -3.59 -3.79
N LEU A 32 2.34 -4.65 -4.49
CA LEU A 32 1.99 -5.92 -3.86
C LEU A 32 3.18 -6.55 -3.14
N LYS A 33 4.38 -6.49 -3.73
CA LYS A 33 5.62 -6.95 -3.08
C LYS A 33 5.93 -6.15 -1.82
N ALA A 34 5.82 -4.82 -1.88
CA ALA A 34 6.04 -3.96 -0.71
C ALA A 34 5.03 -4.27 0.41
N ALA A 35 3.75 -4.41 0.08
CA ALA A 35 2.69 -4.80 1.02
C ALA A 35 2.98 -6.17 1.67
N GLN A 36 3.38 -7.18 0.88
CA GLN A 36 3.79 -8.48 1.42
C GLN A 36 5.00 -8.38 2.34
N ALA A 37 6.00 -7.58 1.99
CA ALA A 37 7.19 -7.38 2.81
C ALA A 37 6.83 -6.74 4.17
N LEU A 38 5.87 -5.80 4.19
CA LEU A 38 5.38 -5.17 5.42
C LEU A 38 4.56 -6.16 6.27
N LYS A 39 3.67 -6.95 5.64
CA LYS A 39 2.94 -8.03 6.30
C LYS A 39 3.89 -9.06 6.93
N SER A 40 4.93 -9.46 6.20
CA SER A 40 5.95 -10.41 6.66
C SER A 40 6.77 -9.87 7.83
N GLN A 41 6.98 -8.55 7.89
CA GLN A 41 7.58 -7.86 9.04
C GLN A 41 6.61 -7.69 10.22
N GLY A 42 5.35 -8.14 10.10
CA GLY A 42 4.31 -7.92 11.11
C GLY A 42 3.91 -6.44 11.25
N LYS A 43 4.21 -5.61 10.26
CA LYS A 43 3.87 -4.19 10.25
C LYS A 43 2.54 -3.98 9.56
N ALA A 44 1.69 -3.18 10.17
CA ALA A 44 0.51 -2.67 9.49
C ALA A 44 0.94 -1.71 8.37
N PHE A 45 0.15 -1.63 7.31
CA PHE A 45 0.42 -0.74 6.19
C PHE A 45 -0.89 -0.27 5.56
N ARG A 46 -0.83 0.87 4.86
CA ARG A 46 -1.94 1.48 4.15
C ARG A 46 -1.61 1.58 2.67
N VAL A 47 -2.58 1.31 1.82
CA VAL A 47 -2.43 1.39 0.36
C VAL A 47 -3.25 2.57 -0.13
N TYR A 48 -2.57 3.53 -0.75
CA TYR A 48 -3.23 4.60 -1.50
C TYR A 48 -3.20 4.26 -2.97
N THR A 49 -4.28 4.59 -3.66
CA THR A 49 -4.43 4.27 -5.07
C THR A 49 -4.73 5.54 -5.84
N GLU A 50 -3.90 5.86 -6.82
CA GLU A 50 -4.13 6.96 -7.74
C GLU A 50 -4.62 6.41 -9.08
N GLY A 51 -5.90 6.64 -9.35
CA GLY A 51 -6.60 6.20 -10.55
C GLY A 51 -7.64 5.12 -10.28
N ALA A 52 -8.19 4.56 -11.37
CA ALA A 52 -9.15 3.47 -11.29
C ALA A 52 -8.43 2.15 -11.07
N ALA A 53 -8.17 1.79 -9.80
CA ALA A 53 -7.81 0.41 -9.47
C ALA A 53 -8.98 -0.52 -9.74
N SER A 54 -8.67 -1.63 -10.40
CA SER A 54 -9.63 -2.71 -10.58
C SER A 54 -9.99 -3.33 -9.23
N GLU A 55 -11.20 -3.85 -9.10
CA GLU A 55 -11.66 -4.50 -7.86
C GLU A 55 -10.75 -5.65 -7.43
N GLU A 56 -10.18 -6.37 -8.39
CA GLU A 56 -9.19 -7.43 -8.16
C GLU A 56 -7.94 -6.91 -7.44
N GLN A 57 -7.45 -5.73 -7.83
CA GLN A 57 -6.27 -5.12 -7.22
C GLN A 57 -6.57 -4.70 -5.78
N ARG A 58 -7.74 -4.09 -5.55
CA ARG A 58 -8.18 -3.72 -4.19
C ARG A 58 -8.33 -4.95 -3.30
N ARG A 59 -8.98 -6.01 -3.80
CA ARG A 59 -9.14 -7.28 -3.08
C ARG A 59 -7.80 -7.86 -2.65
N ALA A 60 -6.80 -7.87 -3.55
CA ALA A 60 -5.48 -8.38 -3.21
C ALA A 60 -4.83 -7.62 -2.04
N PHE A 61 -4.98 -6.30 -1.96
CA PHE A 61 -4.49 -5.52 -0.82
C PHE A 61 -5.29 -5.76 0.46
N VAL A 62 -6.60 -5.91 0.36
CA VAL A 62 -7.47 -6.27 1.51
C VAL A 62 -7.10 -7.66 2.07
N GLU A 63 -6.85 -8.66 1.21
CA GLU A 63 -6.38 -9.99 1.64
C GLU A 63 -4.99 -9.95 2.30
N LEU A 64 -4.17 -8.97 1.93
CA LEU A 64 -2.88 -8.73 2.58
C LEU A 64 -3.02 -8.05 3.95
N GLY A 65 -4.22 -7.59 4.32
CA GLY A 65 -4.49 -6.95 5.62
C GLY A 65 -4.32 -5.44 5.59
N VAL A 66 -4.55 -4.79 4.44
CA VAL A 66 -4.56 -3.33 4.38
C VAL A 66 -5.67 -2.78 5.27
N VAL A 67 -5.36 -1.72 6.00
CA VAL A 67 -6.36 -0.93 6.74
C VAL A 67 -6.81 0.20 5.83
N GLU A 68 -8.00 0.09 5.23
CA GLU A 68 -8.59 1.15 4.38
C GLU A 68 -8.83 2.44 5.16
#